data_AF-A0A8S0SGM1-F1
#
_entry.id   AF-A0A8S0SGM1-F1
#
_cell.length_a   1.000
_cell.length_b   1.000
_cell.length_c   1.000
_cell.angle_alpha   90.00
_cell.angle_beta   90.00
_cell.angle_gamma   90.00
#
_symmetry.space_group_name_H-M   'P 1'
#
loop_
_entity.id
_entity.type
_entity.pdbx_description
1 polymer ?
#
loop_
_entity_poly.entity_id
_entity_poly.type
_entity_poly.pdbx_seq_one_letter_code
_entity_poly.pdbx_strand_id
1 'polypeptide(L)'
;NLKRLPCCILNYEQLLVLDVRNCGSLEYLPQGLGRLTNLQVLLGFKPCKLSESRGCRIGELRSLIRLRRLSLQLSHGDEIGDDEVSALLNLQELLFLTISCFDCHDVGLVSKLDKLSPPEQLHKLSLRFYPGKITPVWLNPISLPMLRYLSVISGNLEKMHESFWGVESTVWKIEGLEFEALTDLNANWSMVSRVMPSLKILNVSWCPELDSFPVEDAGFRGGVWKREDESS
;
A
#
# COMPACT_ATOMS: atom_id res chain seq x y z
N ASN A 1 -21.15 2.41 17.83
CA ASN A 1 -20.40 2.61 16.58
C ASN A 1 -20.06 4.08 16.38
N LEU A 2 -18.77 4.41 16.36
CA LEU A 2 -18.28 5.78 16.16
C LEU A 2 -18.41 6.15 14.68
N LYS A 3 -19.18 7.21 14.37
CA LYS A 3 -19.36 7.70 12.99
C LYS A 3 -18.41 8.83 12.62
N ARG A 4 -18.06 9.69 13.58
CA ARG A 4 -17.18 10.85 13.41
C ARG A 4 -16.35 11.06 14.66
N LEU A 5 -15.11 11.47 14.48
CA LEU A 5 -14.27 11.94 15.58
C LEU A 5 -14.55 13.42 15.87
N PRO A 6 -14.54 13.84 17.14
CA PRO A 6 -14.76 15.23 17.50
C PRO A 6 -13.58 16.11 17.06
N CYS A 7 -13.85 17.34 16.60
CA CYS A 7 -12.81 18.26 16.13
C CYS A 7 -11.78 18.64 17.20
N CYS A 8 -12.08 18.46 18.49
CA CYS A 8 -11.12 18.70 19.57
C CYS A 8 -9.86 17.82 19.47
N ILE A 9 -9.91 16.71 18.72
CA ILE A 9 -8.72 15.88 18.47
C ILE A 9 -7.58 16.68 17.81
N LEU A 10 -7.93 17.72 17.06
CA LEU A 10 -7.00 18.59 16.34
C LEU A 10 -6.25 19.55 17.27
N ASN A 11 -6.63 19.63 18.55
CA ASN A 11 -5.95 20.46 19.55
C ASN A 11 -4.82 19.71 20.27
N TYR A 12 -4.71 18.39 20.08
CA TYR A 12 -3.63 17.61 20.69
C TYR A 12 -2.36 17.68 19.83
N GLU A 13 -1.66 18.80 19.87
CA GLU A 13 -0.43 19.03 19.08
C GLU A 13 0.70 18.02 19.36
N GLN A 14 0.64 17.35 20.52
CA GLN A 14 1.56 16.29 20.93
C GLN A 14 1.09 14.88 20.53
N LEU A 15 0.00 14.76 19.75
CA LEU A 15 -0.52 13.47 19.32
C LEU A 15 0.48 12.79 18.38
N LEU A 16 1.01 11.64 18.81
CA LEU A 16 1.97 10.85 18.03
C LEU A 16 1.31 9.73 17.24
N VAL A 17 0.21 9.18 17.75
CA VAL A 17 -0.46 7.99 17.20
C VAL A 17 -1.96 8.22 17.13
N LEU A 18 -2.53 8.02 15.95
CA LEU A 18 -3.97 7.95 15.71
C LEU A 18 -4.27 6.64 14.98
N ASP A 19 -4.85 5.68 15.69
CA ASP A 19 -5.26 4.39 15.13
C ASP A 19 -6.78 4.24 15.18
N VAL A 20 -7.41 4.23 14.01
CA VAL A 20 -8.86 4.11 13.83
C VAL A 20 -9.24 2.91 12.96
N ARG A 21 -8.34 1.93 12.76
CA ARG A 21 -8.57 0.77 11.86
C ARG A 21 -9.83 -0.04 12.18
N ASN A 22 -10.20 -0.13 13.45
CA ASN A 22 -11.33 -0.93 13.91
C ASN A 22 -12.62 -0.10 14.02
N CYS A 23 -12.67 1.08 13.42
CA CYS A 23 -13.83 1.95 13.40
C CYS A 23 -14.61 1.82 12.08
N GLY A 24 -15.22 0.67 11.81
CA GLY A 24 -15.89 0.38 10.53
C GLY A 24 -17.08 1.28 10.17
N SER A 25 -17.64 2.04 11.13
CA SER A 25 -18.68 3.04 10.86
C SER A 25 -18.14 4.47 10.74
N LEU A 26 -16.83 4.69 10.90
CA LEU A 26 -16.22 6.00 10.79
C LEU A 26 -16.30 6.45 9.32
N GLU A 27 -16.95 7.59 9.10
CA GLU A 27 -17.12 8.15 7.75
C GLU A 27 -15.81 8.79 7.27
N TYR A 28 -15.25 9.69 8.07
CA TYR A 28 -14.00 10.42 7.81
C TYR A 28 -13.42 11.03 9.10
N LEU A 29 -12.14 11.41 9.05
CA LEU A 29 -11.51 12.25 10.08
C LEU A 29 -11.91 13.73 9.90
N PRO A 30 -11.94 14.55 10.98
CA PRO A 30 -12.24 15.97 10.85
C PRO A 30 -11.19 16.69 10.01
N GLN A 31 -11.62 17.64 9.17
CA GLN A 31 -10.74 18.54 8.42
C GLN A 31 -9.79 19.31 9.34
N GLY A 32 -8.54 19.50 8.92
CA GLY A 32 -7.49 20.16 9.70
C GLY A 32 -6.50 19.19 10.34
N LEU A 33 -6.49 17.91 9.92
CA LEU A 33 -5.57 16.89 10.42
C LEU A 33 -4.11 17.28 10.18
N GLY A 34 -3.84 18.04 9.11
CA GLY A 34 -2.51 18.57 8.79
C GLY A 34 -1.89 19.44 9.90
N ARG A 35 -2.67 19.91 10.89
CA ARG A 35 -2.16 20.62 12.07
C ARG A 35 -1.39 19.73 13.04
N LEU A 36 -1.60 18.41 12.99
CA LEU A 36 -0.97 17.44 13.88
C LEU A 36 0.44 17.09 13.38
N THR A 37 1.33 18.07 13.26
CA THR A 37 2.65 17.92 12.63
C THR A 37 3.59 16.94 13.35
N ASN A 38 3.31 16.61 14.62
CA ASN A 38 4.03 15.59 15.38
C ASN A 38 3.52 14.15 15.16
N LEU A 39 2.45 13.97 14.39
CA LEU A 39 1.85 12.65 14.16
C LEU A 39 2.84 11.74 13.41
N GLN A 40 3.09 10.57 14.00
CA GLN A 40 4.03 9.56 13.47
C GLN A 40 3.30 8.33 12.93
N VAL A 41 2.14 8.01 13.47
CA VAL A 41 1.36 6.82 13.07
C VAL A 41 -0.08 7.23 12.83
N LEU A 42 -0.56 7.02 11.60
CA LEU A 42 -1.95 7.24 11.19
C LEU A 42 -2.48 5.97 10.53
N LEU A 43 -3.42 5.29 11.19
CA LEU A 43 -3.92 4.00 10.73
C LEU A 43 -5.43 4.01 10.55
N GLY A 44 -5.91 3.46 9.43
CA GLY A 44 -7.34 3.45 9.09
C GLY A 44 -7.84 4.79 8.53
N PHE A 45 -6.95 5.56 7.91
CA PHE A 45 -7.33 6.85 7.35
C PHE A 45 -8.22 6.67 6.12
N LYS A 46 -9.46 7.14 6.23
CA LYS A 46 -10.42 7.22 5.13
C LYS A 46 -10.55 8.68 4.68
N PRO A 47 -10.01 9.05 3.50
CA PRO A 47 -10.16 10.40 2.98
C PRO A 47 -11.64 10.72 2.69
N CYS A 48 -12.02 11.97 2.92
CA CYS A 48 -13.35 12.46 2.61
C CYS A 48 -13.56 12.61 1.09
N LYS A 49 -14.81 12.42 0.62
CA LYS A 49 -15.17 12.62 -0.80
C LYS A 49 -15.16 14.10 -1.19
N LEU A 50 -15.06 14.40 -2.50
CA LEU A 50 -15.09 15.79 -2.99
C LEU A 50 -16.41 16.51 -2.67
N SER A 51 -17.51 15.77 -2.61
CA SER A 51 -18.83 16.28 -2.23
C SER A 51 -18.96 16.61 -0.73
N GLU A 52 -18.01 16.17 0.09
CA GLU A 52 -18.06 16.28 1.54
C GLU A 52 -17.03 17.30 2.05
N SER A 53 -17.48 18.50 2.41
CA SER A 53 -16.59 19.62 2.76
C SER A 53 -16.03 19.62 4.19
N ARG A 54 -16.43 18.66 5.04
CA ARG A 54 -16.14 18.68 6.49
C ARG A 54 -15.09 17.67 6.94
N GLY A 55 -14.67 16.77 6.05
CA GLY A 55 -13.69 15.74 6.39
C GLY A 55 -12.32 16.03 5.84
N CYS A 56 -11.34 15.35 6.43
CA CYS A 56 -9.96 15.42 6.03
C CYS A 56 -9.78 14.75 4.67
N ARG A 57 -9.13 15.45 3.75
CA ARG A 57 -8.74 14.89 2.44
C ARG A 57 -7.31 14.39 2.46
N ILE A 58 -6.94 13.62 1.43
CA ILE A 58 -5.57 13.10 1.30
C ILE A 58 -4.54 14.22 1.14
N GLY A 59 -4.90 15.37 0.56
CA GLY A 59 -4.01 16.51 0.40
C GLY A 59 -3.45 17.06 1.71
N GLU A 60 -4.17 16.93 2.82
CA GLU A 60 -3.71 17.39 4.15
C GLU A 60 -2.55 16.57 4.71
N LEU A 61 -2.35 15.34 4.21
CA LEU A 61 -1.23 14.50 4.64
C LEU A 61 0.12 15.14 4.31
N ARG A 62 0.19 16.03 3.30
CA ARG A 62 1.42 16.74 2.90
C ARG A 62 2.12 17.47 4.06
N SER A 63 1.36 17.89 5.08
CA SER A 63 1.87 18.62 6.24
C SER A 63 2.41 17.70 7.35
N LEU A 64 2.12 16.40 7.30
CA LEU A 64 2.48 15.42 8.32
C LEU A 64 3.89 14.86 8.10
N ILE A 65 4.89 15.74 8.05
CA ILE A 65 6.27 15.39 7.65
C ILE A 65 6.96 14.36 8.56
N ARG A 66 6.49 14.19 9.80
CA ARG A 66 6.99 13.20 10.77
C ARG A 66 6.29 11.85 10.69
N LEU A 67 5.36 11.67 9.76
CA LEU A 67 4.57 10.45 9.62
C LEU A 67 5.46 9.30 9.15
N ARG A 68 5.54 8.25 9.94
CA ARG A 68 6.35 7.04 9.70
C ARG A 68 5.54 5.85 9.22
N ARG A 69 4.27 5.79 9.62
CA ARG A 69 3.36 4.71 9.25
C ARG A 69 1.98 5.27 8.87
N LEU A 70 1.54 4.90 7.68
CA LEU A 70 0.26 5.30 7.11
C LEU A 70 -0.52 4.08 6.64
N SER A 71 -1.80 3.99 6.99
CA SER A 71 -2.74 3.05 6.39
C SER A 71 -3.93 3.80 5.81
N LEU A 72 -4.06 3.76 4.49
CA LEU A 72 -5.16 4.31 3.72
C LEU A 72 -6.27 3.28 3.54
N GLN A 73 -7.52 3.73 3.67
CA GLN A 73 -8.73 3.00 3.32
C GLN A 73 -9.45 3.79 2.25
N LEU A 74 -9.48 3.24 1.04
CA LEU A 74 -10.05 3.89 -0.14
C LEU A 74 -11.18 3.01 -0.69
N SER A 75 -12.26 3.63 -1.12
CA SER A 75 -13.45 2.95 -1.64
C SER A 75 -14.00 3.61 -2.90
N HIS A 76 -13.64 4.88 -3.17
CA HIS A 76 -14.18 5.68 -4.27
C HIS A 76 -13.10 6.56 -4.91
N GLY A 77 -13.19 6.83 -6.20
CA GLY A 77 -12.21 7.64 -6.93
C GLY A 77 -12.21 9.13 -6.56
N ASP A 78 -13.30 9.65 -5.98
CA ASP A 78 -13.42 11.06 -5.56
C ASP A 78 -12.80 11.36 -4.18
N GLU A 79 -12.29 10.32 -3.50
CA GLU A 79 -11.48 10.43 -2.28
C GLU A 79 -10.07 10.97 -2.57
N ILE A 80 -9.63 10.94 -3.84
CA ILE A 80 -8.33 11.47 -4.31
C ILE A 80 -8.57 12.52 -5.41
N GLY A 81 -8.30 13.78 -5.09
CA GLY A 81 -8.32 14.88 -6.06
C GLY A 81 -7.17 14.76 -7.07
N ASP A 82 -7.35 15.26 -8.30
CA ASP A 82 -6.28 15.23 -9.31
C ASP A 82 -5.06 16.07 -8.90
N ASP A 83 -5.27 17.13 -8.12
CA ASP A 83 -4.24 17.99 -7.52
C ASP A 83 -3.66 17.41 -6.22
N GLU A 84 -4.17 16.27 -5.74
CA GLU A 84 -3.77 15.63 -4.47
C GLU A 84 -2.94 14.36 -4.68
N VAL A 85 -2.69 13.94 -5.92
CA VAL A 85 -1.99 12.68 -6.24
C VAL A 85 -0.55 12.63 -5.71
N SER A 86 0.08 13.79 -5.54
CA SER A 86 1.42 13.96 -4.94
C SER A 86 1.39 14.14 -3.42
N ALA A 87 0.26 13.89 -2.75
CA ALA A 87 0.12 14.13 -1.31
C ALA A 87 1.13 13.36 -0.44
N LEU A 88 1.57 12.19 -0.90
CA LEU A 88 2.48 11.32 -0.15
C LEU A 88 3.96 11.60 -0.46
N LEU A 89 4.27 12.31 -1.54
CA LEU A 89 5.62 12.46 -2.08
C LEU A 89 6.58 13.18 -1.10
N ASN A 90 6.05 14.12 -0.31
CA ASN A 90 6.84 14.91 0.65
C ASN A 90 6.98 14.26 2.03
N LEU A 91 6.41 13.07 2.25
CA LEU A 91 6.44 12.39 3.55
C LEU A 91 7.78 11.68 3.77
N GLN A 92 8.86 12.44 3.97
CA GLN A 92 10.25 11.95 4.02
C GLN A 92 10.55 10.95 5.16
N GLU A 93 9.78 10.94 6.25
CA GLU A 93 9.93 9.94 7.31
C GLU A 93 9.05 8.70 7.11
N LEU A 94 8.24 8.62 6.04
CA LEU A 94 7.31 7.52 5.84
C LEU A 94 8.03 6.23 5.45
N LEU A 95 7.93 5.22 6.31
CA LEU A 95 8.58 3.91 6.13
C LEU A 95 7.58 2.80 5.82
N PHE A 96 6.34 2.92 6.32
CA PHE A 96 5.33 1.87 6.23
C PHE A 96 4.05 2.42 5.60
N LEU A 97 3.68 1.89 4.44
CA LEU A 97 2.44 2.25 3.75
C LEU A 97 1.57 1.01 3.58
N THR A 98 0.30 1.14 3.96
CA THR A 98 -0.75 0.19 3.59
C THR A 98 -1.81 0.92 2.80
N ILE A 99 -2.16 0.41 1.63
CA ILE A 99 -3.30 0.89 0.83
C ILE A 99 -4.31 -0.24 0.79
N SER A 100 -5.48 -0.02 1.38
CA SER A 100 -6.57 -0.98 1.36
C SER A 100 -7.74 -0.42 0.58
N CYS A 101 -8.22 -1.21 -0.39
CA CYS A 101 -9.35 -0.87 -1.23
C CYS A 101 -10.57 -1.78 -0.97
N PHE A 102 -10.76 -2.19 0.29
CA PHE A 102 -11.89 -3.01 0.69
C PHE A 102 -13.20 -2.27 0.39
N ASP A 103 -14.21 -3.00 -0.09
CA ASP A 103 -15.54 -2.44 -0.45
C ASP A 103 -15.48 -1.39 -1.57
N CYS A 104 -14.50 -1.50 -2.48
CA CYS A 104 -14.43 -0.65 -3.67
C CYS A 104 -15.50 -1.03 -4.69
N HIS A 105 -16.35 -0.08 -5.05
CA HIS A 105 -17.37 -0.23 -6.10
C HIS A 105 -17.09 0.63 -7.34
N ASP A 106 -16.04 1.46 -7.30
CA ASP A 106 -15.76 2.47 -8.31
C ASP A 106 -14.54 2.10 -9.18
N VAL A 107 -14.78 1.94 -10.49
CA VAL A 107 -13.73 1.68 -11.48
C VAL A 107 -12.76 2.86 -11.60
N GLY A 108 -13.22 4.09 -11.30
CA GLY A 108 -12.42 5.31 -11.34
C GLY A 108 -11.28 5.34 -10.32
N LEU A 109 -11.37 4.58 -9.22
CA LEU A 109 -10.35 4.54 -8.17
C LEU A 109 -9.00 4.04 -8.70
N VAL A 110 -8.99 3.03 -9.58
CA VAL A 110 -7.76 2.48 -10.17
C VAL A 110 -6.95 3.58 -10.85
N SER A 111 -7.61 4.41 -11.66
CA SER A 111 -6.95 5.51 -12.38
C SER A 111 -6.34 6.58 -11.46
N LYS A 112 -6.88 6.73 -10.25
CA LYS A 112 -6.36 7.66 -9.23
C LYS A 112 -5.18 7.04 -8.48
N LEU A 113 -5.28 5.76 -8.14
CA LEU A 113 -4.21 4.98 -7.51
C LEU A 113 -2.96 4.93 -8.40
N ASP A 114 -3.14 4.78 -9.72
CA ASP A 114 -2.01 4.76 -10.67
C ASP A 114 -1.25 6.09 -10.73
N LYS A 115 -1.91 7.20 -10.39
CA LYS A 115 -1.29 8.53 -10.33
C LYS A 115 -0.67 8.86 -8.97
N LEU A 116 -0.97 8.09 -7.92
CA LEU A 116 -0.35 8.32 -6.61
C LEU A 116 1.17 8.15 -6.70
N SER A 117 1.89 8.86 -5.84
CA SER A 117 3.35 8.76 -5.78
C SER A 117 3.79 8.56 -4.33
N PRO A 118 4.00 7.31 -3.90
CA PRO A 118 4.64 7.03 -2.62
C PRO A 118 6.09 7.53 -2.61
N PRO A 119 6.66 7.85 -1.43
CA PRO A 119 8.00 8.42 -1.35
C PRO A 119 9.09 7.33 -1.46
N GLU A 120 10.27 7.71 -1.97
CA GLU A 120 11.35 6.78 -2.35
C GLU A 120 11.95 5.98 -1.19
N GLN A 121 11.94 6.53 0.03
CA GLN A 121 12.49 5.88 1.23
C GLN A 121 11.55 4.83 1.84
N LEU A 122 10.39 4.57 1.21
CA LEU A 122 9.42 3.61 1.70
C LEU A 122 10.07 2.22 1.88
N HIS A 123 9.95 1.68 3.09
CA HIS A 123 10.61 0.43 3.47
C HIS A 123 9.68 -0.78 3.30
N LYS A 124 8.40 -0.62 3.63
CA LYS A 124 7.38 -1.67 3.51
C LYS A 124 6.09 -1.13 2.90
N LEU A 125 5.59 -1.87 1.91
CA LEU A 125 4.32 -1.61 1.24
C LEU A 125 3.40 -2.83 1.39
N SER A 126 2.13 -2.57 1.72
CA SER A 126 1.06 -3.56 1.66
C SER A 126 -0.08 -3.03 0.80
N LEU A 127 -0.38 -3.71 -0.30
CA LEU A 127 -1.56 -3.48 -1.12
C LEU A 127 -2.62 -4.52 -0.74
N ARG A 128 -3.81 -4.06 -0.37
CA ARG A 128 -4.89 -4.94 0.08
C ARG A 128 -6.17 -4.69 -0.70
N PHE A 129 -6.81 -5.75 -1.19
CA PHE A 129 -8.05 -5.67 -1.97
C PHE A 129 -7.91 -4.75 -3.19
N TYR A 130 -6.73 -4.71 -3.83
CA TYR A 130 -6.50 -3.80 -4.95
C TYR A 130 -7.46 -4.15 -6.12
N PRO A 131 -8.25 -3.19 -6.62
CA PRO A 131 -9.32 -3.49 -7.58
C PRO A 131 -8.84 -3.58 -9.04
N GLY A 132 -7.63 -3.11 -9.33
CA GLY A 132 -7.07 -3.12 -10.68
C GLY A 132 -6.54 -4.49 -11.10
N LYS A 133 -6.60 -4.76 -12.40
CA LYS A 133 -6.09 -6.01 -13.02
C LYS A 133 -4.56 -6.02 -13.17
N ILE A 134 -3.94 -4.84 -13.20
CA ILE A 134 -2.50 -4.65 -13.36
C ILE A 134 -2.01 -3.80 -12.20
N THR A 135 -0.81 -4.07 -11.67
CA THR A 135 -0.24 -3.26 -10.58
C THR A 135 -0.07 -1.79 -10.99
N PRO A 136 -0.12 -0.85 -10.04
CA PRO A 136 0.16 0.56 -10.34
C PRO A 136 1.54 0.77 -10.97
N VAL A 137 1.65 1.71 -11.91
CA VAL A 137 2.90 1.98 -12.67
C VAL A 137 4.09 2.35 -11.78
N TRP A 138 3.82 2.99 -10.63
CA TRP A 138 4.82 3.39 -9.65
C TRP A 138 5.37 2.22 -8.81
N LEU A 139 4.78 1.01 -8.88
CA LEU A 139 5.30 -0.18 -8.20
C LEU A 139 6.46 -0.77 -9.01
N ASN A 140 7.60 -0.09 -8.98
CA ASN A 140 8.79 -0.45 -9.72
C ASN A 140 10.07 -0.09 -8.92
N PRO A 141 11.23 -0.68 -9.22
CA PRO A 141 12.44 -0.49 -8.42
C PRO A 141 13.06 0.91 -8.55
N ILE A 142 12.69 1.69 -9.58
CA ILE A 142 13.16 3.07 -9.78
C ILE A 142 12.41 4.01 -8.84
N SER A 143 11.08 3.87 -8.76
CA SER A 143 10.23 4.71 -7.90
C SER A 143 10.31 4.32 -6.42
N LEU A 144 10.64 3.06 -6.10
CA LEU A 144 10.71 2.54 -4.73
C LEU A 144 12.06 1.87 -4.44
N PRO A 145 13.19 2.61 -4.54
CA PRO A 145 14.54 2.05 -4.50
C PRO A 145 14.96 1.49 -3.13
N MET A 146 14.23 1.84 -2.07
CA MET A 146 14.51 1.43 -0.69
C MET A 146 13.56 0.33 -0.17
N LEU A 147 12.61 -0.12 -1.00
CA LEU A 147 11.60 -1.10 -0.58
C LEU A 147 12.24 -2.45 -0.26
N ARG A 148 11.97 -2.94 0.95
CA ARG A 148 12.47 -4.24 1.45
C ARG A 148 11.37 -5.28 1.61
N TYR A 149 10.13 -4.84 1.84
CA TYR A 149 9.01 -5.73 2.07
C TYR A 149 7.81 -5.33 1.21
N LEU A 150 7.34 -6.25 0.39
CA LEU A 150 6.14 -6.08 -0.42
C LEU A 150 5.14 -7.18 -0.05
N SER A 151 3.90 -6.77 0.17
CA SER A 151 2.78 -7.67 0.44
C SER A 151 1.59 -7.26 -0.42
N VAL A 152 1.03 -8.21 -1.18
CA VAL A 152 -0.19 -8.01 -1.97
C VAL A 152 -1.20 -9.06 -1.52
N ILE A 153 -2.29 -8.61 -0.90
CA ILE A 153 -3.24 -9.47 -0.20
C ILE A 153 -4.65 -9.18 -0.70
N SER A 154 -5.32 -10.19 -1.26
CA SER A 154 -6.65 -10.08 -1.84
C SER A 154 -6.79 -9.06 -2.97
N GLY A 155 -7.71 -9.31 -3.88
CA GLY A 155 -8.05 -8.36 -4.95
C GLY A 155 -8.09 -9.03 -6.31
N ASN A 156 -8.21 -8.21 -7.35
CA ASN A 156 -8.50 -8.67 -8.71
C ASN A 156 -7.25 -8.66 -9.60
N LEU A 157 -6.06 -8.65 -8.99
CA LEU A 157 -4.81 -8.50 -9.71
C LEU A 157 -4.54 -9.74 -10.57
N GLU A 158 -4.32 -9.53 -11.87
CA GLU A 158 -4.03 -10.60 -12.84
C GLU A 158 -2.55 -10.65 -13.22
N LYS A 159 -1.88 -9.48 -13.28
CA LYS A 159 -0.48 -9.39 -13.71
C LYS A 159 0.24 -8.18 -13.15
N MET A 160 1.56 -8.24 -13.18
CA MET A 160 2.42 -7.10 -12.87
C MET A 160 2.55 -6.18 -14.08
N HIS A 161 2.62 -4.86 -13.84
CA HIS A 161 2.93 -3.88 -14.88
C HIS A 161 4.34 -4.10 -15.44
N GLU A 162 4.62 -3.71 -16.69
CA GLU A 162 5.94 -3.92 -17.31
C GLU A 162 7.08 -3.27 -16.52
N SER A 163 6.85 -2.07 -15.96
CA SER A 163 7.81 -1.36 -15.10
C SER A 163 8.19 -2.14 -13.83
N PHE A 164 7.33 -3.03 -13.33
CA PHE A 164 7.60 -3.84 -12.14
C PHE A 164 8.86 -4.71 -12.31
N TRP A 165 9.07 -5.21 -13.52
CA TRP A 165 10.20 -6.07 -13.85
C TRP A 165 11.52 -5.31 -14.04
N GLY A 166 11.48 -3.98 -13.96
CA GLY A 166 12.63 -3.11 -14.14
C GLY A 166 13.03 -2.94 -15.60
N VAL A 167 13.97 -2.02 -15.83
CA VAL A 167 14.61 -1.78 -17.13
C VAL A 167 16.11 -2.07 -16.97
N GLU A 168 16.70 -2.74 -17.95
CA GLU A 168 18.13 -3.09 -18.01
C GLU A 168 18.64 -3.86 -16.78
N SER A 169 19.45 -3.19 -15.92
CA SER A 169 20.16 -3.74 -14.76
C SER A 169 19.49 -3.40 -13.42
N THR A 170 18.35 -2.70 -13.45
CA THR A 170 17.67 -2.24 -12.24
C THR A 170 16.91 -3.40 -11.59
N VAL A 171 17.28 -3.74 -10.36
CA VAL A 171 16.67 -4.83 -9.59
C VAL A 171 16.08 -4.33 -8.28
N TRP A 172 15.12 -5.07 -7.73
CA TRP A 172 14.58 -4.84 -6.40
C TRP A 172 15.58 -5.21 -5.30
N LYS A 173 15.53 -4.44 -4.21
CA LYS A 173 16.19 -4.77 -2.92
C LYS A 173 15.24 -5.47 -1.94
N ILE A 174 14.13 -6.01 -2.45
CA ILE A 174 13.12 -6.70 -1.66
C ILE A 174 13.75 -7.95 -1.03
N GLU A 175 13.55 -8.09 0.28
CA GLU A 175 14.02 -9.22 1.10
C GLU A 175 12.85 -10.13 1.51
N GLY A 176 11.63 -9.58 1.60
CA GLY A 176 10.43 -10.33 1.89
C GLY A 176 9.29 -10.01 0.92
N LEU A 177 8.71 -11.05 0.33
CA LEU A 177 7.57 -10.95 -0.57
C LEU A 177 6.41 -11.79 -0.02
N GLU A 178 5.20 -11.25 -0.10
CA GLU A 178 3.98 -11.94 0.31
C GLU A 178 2.89 -11.77 -0.74
N PHE A 179 2.33 -12.90 -1.18
CA PHE A 179 1.13 -12.99 -1.99
C PHE A 179 0.10 -13.83 -1.26
N GLU A 180 -1.09 -13.28 -1.05
CA GLU A 180 -2.17 -13.96 -0.33
C GLU A 180 -3.50 -13.72 -1.05
N ALA A 181 -4.24 -14.80 -1.30
CA ALA A 181 -5.60 -14.75 -1.84
C ALA A 181 -5.71 -13.97 -3.17
N LEU A 182 -4.79 -14.23 -4.10
CA LEU A 182 -4.79 -13.66 -5.45
C LEU A 182 -5.11 -14.76 -6.45
N THR A 183 -6.40 -14.94 -6.77
CA THR A 183 -6.87 -16.10 -7.56
C THR A 183 -6.43 -16.05 -9.00
N ASP A 184 -6.31 -14.85 -9.58
CA ASP A 184 -6.07 -14.66 -11.01
C ASP A 184 -4.64 -14.20 -11.31
N LEU A 185 -3.79 -14.02 -10.28
CA LEU A 185 -2.44 -13.49 -10.46
C LEU A 185 -1.55 -14.51 -11.15
N ASN A 186 -1.16 -14.21 -12.38
CA ASN A 186 -0.18 -14.98 -13.12
C ASN A 186 1.19 -14.29 -13.08
N ALA A 187 2.19 -15.01 -12.59
CA ALA A 187 3.59 -14.59 -12.61
C ALA A 187 4.51 -15.81 -12.67
N ASN A 188 5.67 -15.65 -13.30
CA ASN A 188 6.66 -16.71 -13.39
C ASN A 188 7.78 -16.52 -12.36
N TRP A 189 8.09 -17.56 -11.59
CA TRP A 189 9.15 -17.52 -10.56
C TRP A 189 10.54 -17.15 -11.12
N SER A 190 10.90 -17.63 -12.31
CA SER A 190 12.20 -17.30 -12.93
C SER A 190 12.34 -15.79 -13.21
N MET A 191 11.23 -15.11 -13.51
CA MET A 191 11.22 -13.66 -13.67
C MET A 191 11.33 -12.94 -12.33
N VAL A 192 10.56 -13.37 -11.33
CA VAL A 192 10.56 -12.79 -9.97
C VAL A 192 11.93 -12.90 -9.32
N SER A 193 12.50 -14.11 -9.31
CA SER A 193 13.84 -14.39 -8.76
C SER A 193 14.94 -13.57 -9.46
N ARG A 194 14.86 -13.37 -10.78
CA ARG A 194 15.80 -12.52 -11.53
C ARG A 194 15.75 -11.06 -11.10
N VAL A 195 14.54 -10.50 -10.91
CA VAL A 195 14.38 -9.08 -10.56
C VAL A 195 14.48 -8.82 -9.05
N MET A 196 14.46 -9.86 -8.21
CA MET A 196 14.56 -9.77 -6.75
C MET A 196 15.72 -10.64 -6.19
N PRO A 197 16.99 -10.36 -6.54
CA PRO A 197 18.12 -11.19 -6.12
C PRO A 197 18.38 -11.18 -4.61
N SER A 198 17.84 -10.20 -3.87
CA SER A 198 17.96 -10.09 -2.41
C SER A 198 16.86 -10.82 -1.64
N LEU A 199 15.93 -11.49 -2.32
CA LEU A 199 14.78 -12.14 -1.68
C LEU A 199 15.24 -13.27 -0.74
N LYS A 200 14.80 -13.21 0.51
CA LYS A 200 15.12 -14.19 1.57
C LYS A 200 13.90 -14.99 1.97
N ILE A 201 12.72 -14.36 1.97
CA ILE A 201 11.46 -14.96 2.42
C ILE A 201 10.39 -14.68 1.39
N LEU A 202 9.68 -15.72 0.98
CA LEU A 202 8.50 -15.65 0.13
C LEU A 202 7.36 -16.38 0.83
N ASN A 203 6.28 -15.67 1.10
CA ASN A 203 5.02 -16.26 1.57
C ASN A 203 4.02 -16.25 0.41
N VAL A 204 3.49 -17.42 0.06
CA VAL A 204 2.42 -17.53 -0.94
C VAL A 204 1.31 -18.38 -0.36
N SER A 205 0.07 -17.89 -0.41
CA SER A 205 -1.10 -18.66 0.00
C SER A 205 -2.34 -18.28 -0.82
N TRP A 206 -3.17 -19.26 -1.14
CA TRP A 206 -4.39 -19.06 -1.93
C TRP A 206 -4.16 -18.35 -3.28
N CYS A 207 -3.08 -18.72 -3.98
CA CYS A 207 -2.69 -18.22 -5.30
C CYS A 207 -2.53 -19.39 -6.29
N PRO A 208 -3.63 -19.88 -6.91
CA PRO A 208 -3.62 -21.09 -7.73
C PRO A 208 -2.85 -20.94 -9.05
N GLU A 209 -2.77 -19.73 -9.60
CA GLU A 209 -2.08 -19.43 -10.87
C GLU A 209 -0.56 -19.22 -10.70
N LEU A 210 -0.02 -19.34 -9.48
CA LEU A 210 1.41 -19.23 -9.17
C LEU A 210 2.10 -20.61 -9.05
N ASP A 211 1.81 -21.51 -9.99
CA ASP A 211 2.29 -22.90 -10.01
C ASP A 211 3.83 -23.03 -10.10
N SER A 212 4.49 -22.06 -10.72
CA SER A 212 5.96 -22.06 -10.88
C SER A 212 6.74 -21.67 -9.62
N PHE A 213 6.06 -21.22 -8.55
CA PHE A 213 6.71 -20.72 -7.34
C PHE A 213 7.22 -21.87 -6.45
N PRO A 214 8.33 -21.67 -5.70
CA PRO A 214 8.94 -22.71 -4.86
C PRO A 214 8.20 -22.86 -3.51
N VAL A 215 6.88 -22.85 -3.53
CA VAL A 215 6.02 -22.96 -2.36
C VAL A 215 5.02 -24.08 -2.60
N GLU A 216 5.05 -25.11 -1.73
CA GLU A 216 4.10 -26.21 -1.80
C GLU A 216 2.66 -25.73 -1.60
N ASP A 217 1.74 -26.27 -2.39
CA ASP A 217 0.30 -25.97 -2.32
C ASP A 217 -0.04 -24.46 -2.29
N ALA A 218 0.68 -23.65 -3.08
CA ALA A 218 0.47 -22.21 -3.20
C ALA A 218 -1.01 -21.83 -3.44
N GLY A 219 -1.75 -22.67 -4.17
CA GLY A 219 -3.18 -22.47 -4.47
C GLY A 219 -4.17 -22.75 -3.33
N PHE A 220 -3.75 -23.41 -2.25
CA PHE A 220 -4.66 -23.85 -1.17
C PHE A 220 -4.16 -23.45 0.21
N ARG A 221 -3.23 -24.22 0.80
CA ARG A 221 -2.74 -23.96 2.17
C ARG A 221 -1.74 -22.83 2.20
N GLY A 222 -0.92 -22.73 1.15
CA GLY A 222 0.22 -21.85 1.12
C GLY A 222 1.36 -22.29 2.03
N GLY A 223 2.47 -21.59 1.93
CA GLY A 223 3.68 -21.89 2.65
C GLY A 223 4.70 -20.78 2.58
N VAL A 224 5.81 -21.00 3.26
CA VAL A 224 6.92 -20.07 3.32
C VAL A 224 8.13 -20.71 2.67
N TRP A 225 8.57 -20.13 1.56
CA TRP A 225 9.89 -20.39 1.03
C TRP A 225 10.90 -19.49 1.74
N LYS A 226 12.02 -20.09 2.16
CA LYS A 226 13.18 -19.37 2.67
C LYS A 226 14.35 -19.69 1.76
N ARG A 227 15.11 -18.66 1.39
CA ARG A 227 16.36 -18.87 0.68
C ARG A 227 17.30 -19.66 1.60
N GLU A 228 17.86 -20.75 1.09
CA GLU A 228 18.92 -21.45 1.78
C GLU A 228 20.15 -20.53 1.79
N ASP A 229 20.65 -20.21 2.99
CA ASP A 229 21.93 -19.50 3.09
C ASP A 229 22.99 -20.45 2.54
N GLU A 230 23.71 -20.05 1.49
CA GLU A 230 24.96 -20.68 1.09
C GLU A 230 25.91 -20.58 2.28
N SER A 231 25.90 -21.61 3.13
CA SER A 231 26.88 -21.80 4.18
C SER A 231 28.14 -22.29 3.47
N SER A 232 28.97 -21.35 3.05
CA SER A 232 30.36 -21.56 2.62
C SER A 232 31.31 -21.07 3.69
#